data_AF-A0A448WM33-F1
#
_entry.id   AF-A0A448WM33-F1
#
_cell.length_a   1.000
_cell.length_b   1.000
_cell.length_c   1.000
_cell.angle_alpha   90.00
_cell.angle_beta   90.00
_cell.angle_gamma   90.00
#
_symmetry.space_group_name_H-M   'P 1'
#
loop_
_entity.id
_entity.type
_entity.pdbx_description
1 polymer ?
#
loop_
_entity_poly.entity_id
_entity_poly.type
_entity_poly.pdbx_seq_one_letter_code
_entity_poly.pdbx_strand_id
1 'polypeptide(L)'
;MSEDDCEDSDFVGSSIEPIATGLISSRSATSEVPDTTAIAAAVRKRLYSKGISQRLFARHVLALSQGTTSDLLCRPKPWRRLAGRARQSYNRMLTWLTDPAGLDTLARAARSTNS
;
A
#
# COMPACT_ATOMS: atom_id res chain seq x y z
N MET A 1 23.55 20.32 20.78
CA MET A 1 22.63 20.18 19.62
C MET A 1 22.29 18.72 19.58
N SER A 2 21.02 18.42 19.82
CA SER A 2 20.52 17.22 20.49
C SER A 2 20.76 15.92 19.74
N GLU A 3 21.27 14.95 20.49
CA GLU A 3 21.35 13.53 20.17
C GLU A 3 19.96 12.88 20.23
N ASP A 4 19.81 11.82 19.43
CA ASP A 4 18.69 10.90 19.35
C ASP A 4 18.09 10.50 20.71
N ASP A 5 16.77 10.58 20.85
CA ASP A 5 16.00 9.62 21.64
C ASP A 5 14.54 9.60 21.16
N CYS A 6 14.17 8.51 20.49
CA CYS A 6 12.81 8.24 20.04
C CYS A 6 12.19 7.37 21.14
N GLU A 7 11.44 7.99 22.07
CA GLU A 7 10.86 7.27 23.21
C GLU A 7 9.96 6.10 22.75
N ASP A 8 10.38 4.91 23.15
CA ASP A 8 9.64 3.67 23.27
C ASP A 8 8.56 3.85 24.35
N SER A 9 7.28 3.69 24.00
CA SER A 9 6.22 3.63 25.01
C SER A 9 5.32 2.42 24.79
N ASP A 10 5.67 1.40 25.57
CA ASP A 10 4.79 0.52 26.34
C ASP A 10 3.72 -0.28 25.60
N PHE A 11 4.14 -1.50 25.31
CA PHE A 11 3.37 -2.74 25.27
C PHE A 11 2.49 -2.90 26.52
N VAL A 12 1.18 -2.66 26.40
CA VAL A 12 0.17 -3.28 27.28
C VAL A 12 -0.54 -4.40 26.52
N GLY A 13 -0.44 -5.60 27.08
CA GLY A 13 -0.92 -6.85 26.47
C GLY A 13 -2.44 -7.04 26.48
N SER A 14 -2.83 -8.02 25.65
CA SER A 14 -4.10 -8.77 25.60
C SER A 14 -5.38 -8.05 25.18
N SER A 15 -5.76 -8.22 23.92
CA SER A 15 -6.98 -8.97 23.55
C SER A 15 -7.04 -9.18 22.04
N ILE A 16 -7.37 -10.40 21.61
CA ILE A 16 -7.70 -10.71 20.21
C ILE A 16 -9.00 -9.95 19.90
N GLU A 17 -8.89 -8.83 19.20
CA GLU A 17 -10.05 -8.11 18.65
C GLU A 17 -10.49 -8.80 17.35
N PRO A 18 -11.73 -9.30 17.25
CA PRO A 18 -12.23 -9.88 16.02
C PRO A 18 -12.33 -8.79 14.93
N ILE A 19 -11.72 -9.11 13.79
CA ILE A 19 -11.87 -8.50 12.47
C ILE A 19 -13.33 -8.15 12.12
N ALA A 20 -13.79 -6.98 12.52
CA ALA A 20 -14.98 -6.38 11.93
C ALA A 20 -14.92 -4.86 12.00
N THR A 21 -14.97 -4.26 10.81
CA THR A 21 -15.76 -3.06 10.46
C THR A 21 -14.93 -1.98 9.79
N GLY A 22 -15.32 -1.66 8.55
CA GLY A 22 -15.00 -0.36 7.98
C GLY A 22 -14.74 -0.35 6.48
N LEU A 23 -15.82 -0.49 5.69
CA LEU A 23 -15.91 -0.14 4.27
C LEU A 23 -15.03 -0.92 3.28
N ILE A 24 -15.61 -2.01 2.76
CA ILE A 24 -15.61 -2.14 1.30
C ILE A 24 -16.37 -0.95 0.70
N SER A 25 -15.70 0.19 0.52
CA SER A 25 -16.24 1.27 -0.30
C SER A 25 -16.42 0.74 -1.70
N SER A 26 -17.69 0.50 -1.99
CA SER A 26 -18.35 0.47 -3.28
C SER A 26 -17.49 1.00 -4.42
N ARG A 27 -17.32 0.17 -5.45
CA ARG A 27 -16.82 0.58 -6.75
C ARG A 27 -17.63 1.79 -7.23
N SER A 28 -17.05 2.98 -7.21
CA SER A 28 -17.52 4.10 -8.02
C SER A 28 -16.40 4.48 -8.97
N ALA A 29 -16.50 3.91 -10.16
CA ALA A 29 -15.79 4.37 -11.34
C ALA A 29 -16.59 5.53 -11.93
N THR A 30 -16.45 6.73 -11.37
CA THR A 30 -16.99 7.96 -11.99
C THR A 30 -16.08 9.15 -11.69
N SER A 31 -15.38 9.61 -12.72
CA SER A 31 -14.95 10.98 -13.02
C SER A 31 -14.18 11.83 -11.97
N GLU A 32 -12.89 12.07 -12.30
CA GLU A 32 -12.13 13.34 -12.24
C GLU A 32 -10.99 13.55 -11.22
N VAL A 33 -10.89 12.83 -10.09
CA VAL A 33 -9.67 12.87 -9.26
C VAL A 33 -9.42 11.52 -8.60
N PRO A 34 -8.29 10.82 -8.90
CA PRO A 34 -7.98 9.57 -8.23
C PRO A 34 -7.68 9.80 -6.74
N ASP A 35 -8.55 9.26 -5.88
CA ASP A 35 -8.40 9.30 -4.42
C ASP A 35 -7.23 8.42 -3.97
N THR A 36 -6.10 9.07 -3.67
CA THR A 36 -4.86 8.42 -3.23
C THR A 36 -5.07 7.58 -1.97
N THR A 37 -5.90 8.05 -1.04
CA THR A 37 -6.26 7.35 0.20
C THR A 37 -7.00 6.04 -0.09
N ALA A 38 -7.97 6.07 -1.00
CA ALA A 38 -8.73 4.89 -1.39
C ALA A 38 -7.84 3.88 -2.14
N ILE A 39 -6.97 4.37 -3.04
CA ILE A 39 -6.01 3.53 -3.76
C ILE A 39 -5.06 2.83 -2.78
N ALA A 40 -4.48 3.56 -1.82
CA ALA A 40 -3.57 3.00 -0.83
C ALA A 40 -4.25 1.93 0.04
N ALA A 41 -5.50 2.16 0.46
CA ALA A 41 -6.27 1.19 1.22
C ALA A 41 -6.58 -0.08 0.39
N ALA A 42 -7.01 0.09 -0.86
CA ALA A 42 -7.31 -1.02 -1.76
C ALA A 42 -6.07 -1.87 -2.06
N VAL A 43 -4.91 -1.25 -2.29
CA VAL A 43 -3.64 -1.95 -2.54
C VAL A 43 -3.27 -2.79 -1.31
N ARG A 44 -3.30 -2.20 -0.11
CA ARG A 44 -3.02 -2.94 1.15
C ARG A 44 -3.92 -4.15 1.31
N LYS A 45 -5.23 -3.99 1.10
CA LYS A 45 -6.20 -5.08 1.17
C LYS A 45 -5.89 -6.19 0.17
N ARG A 46 -5.52 -5.83 -1.06
CA ARG A 46 -5.22 -6.80 -2.12
C ARG A 46 -3.94 -7.58 -1.85
N LEU A 47 -2.91 -6.90 -1.34
CA LEU A 47 -1.66 -7.53 -0.90
C LEU A 47 -1.91 -8.51 0.25
N TYR A 48 -2.66 -8.10 1.26
CA TYR A 48 -3.01 -8.95 2.41
C TYR A 48 -3.79 -10.19 1.97
N SER A 49 -4.79 -10.03 1.08
CA SER A 49 -5.61 -11.14 0.57
C SER A 49 -4.82 -12.24 -0.16
N LYS A 50 -3.63 -11.94 -0.68
CA LYS A 50 -2.76 -12.91 -1.36
C LYS A 50 -1.51 -13.29 -0.56
N GLY A 51 -1.33 -12.73 0.63
CA GLY A 51 -0.11 -12.92 1.42
C GLY A 51 1.15 -12.33 0.77
N ILE A 52 1.01 -11.28 -0.05
CA ILE A 52 2.16 -10.64 -0.72
C ILE A 52 2.67 -9.51 0.14
N SER A 53 4.00 -9.46 0.36
CA SER A 53 4.62 -8.37 1.10
C SER A 53 4.65 -7.06 0.29
N GLN A 54 4.47 -5.93 0.98
CA GLN A 54 4.58 -4.60 0.36
C GLN A 54 5.96 -4.37 -0.26
N ARG A 55 7.01 -5.03 0.24
CA ARG A 55 8.37 -4.99 -0.30
C ARG A 55 8.43 -5.54 -1.74
N LEU A 56 7.79 -6.68 -1.98
CA LEU A 56 7.72 -7.28 -3.31
C LEU A 56 6.95 -6.36 -4.26
N PHE A 57 5.80 -5.85 -3.81
CA PHE A 57 5.00 -4.89 -4.55
C PHE A 57 5.78 -3.60 -4.89
N ALA A 58 6.45 -3.01 -3.91
CA ALA A 58 7.26 -1.81 -4.06
C ALA A 58 8.32 -1.97 -5.16
N ARG A 59 9.02 -3.10 -5.17
CA ARG A 59 10.10 -3.37 -6.13
C ARG A 59 9.58 -3.71 -7.53
N HIS A 60 8.47 -4.43 -7.64
CA HIS A 60 7.96 -4.90 -8.94
C HIS A 60 7.00 -3.91 -9.61
N VAL A 61 6.14 -3.21 -8.87
CA VAL A 61 5.12 -2.31 -9.45
C VAL A 61 5.60 -0.86 -9.49
N LEU A 62 6.19 -0.40 -8.39
CA LEU A 62 6.61 0.99 -8.26
C LEU A 62 8.09 1.20 -8.57
N ALA A 63 8.90 0.12 -8.58
CA ALA A 63 10.36 0.18 -8.63
C ALA A 63 10.95 1.12 -7.54
N LEU A 64 10.28 1.18 -6.38
CA LEU A 64 10.67 2.01 -5.24
C LEU A 64 11.23 1.15 -4.11
N SER A 65 11.97 1.80 -3.22
CA SER A 65 12.37 1.17 -1.95
C SER A 65 11.16 0.94 -1.05
N GLN A 66 11.25 -0.08 -0.19
CA GLN A 66 10.19 -0.41 0.77
C GLN A 66 9.85 0.78 1.68
N GLY A 67 10.85 1.54 2.16
CA GLY A 67 10.62 2.75 2.98
C GLY A 67 9.75 3.76 2.25
N THR A 68 10.12 4.13 1.01
CA THR A 68 9.35 5.09 0.20
C THR A 68 7.92 4.63 -0.04
N THR A 69 7.70 3.34 -0.30
CA THR A 69 6.36 2.80 -0.53
C THR A 69 5.55 2.71 0.76
N SER A 70 6.19 2.41 1.89
CA SER A 70 5.56 2.46 3.21
C SER A 70 5.08 3.86 3.54
N ASP A 71 5.93 4.88 3.35
CA ASP A 71 5.55 6.29 3.52
C ASP A 71 4.40 6.70 2.58
N LEU A 72 4.44 6.20 1.34
CA LEU A 72 3.41 6.46 0.33
C LEU A 72 2.04 5.89 0.75
N LEU A 73 2.02 4.72 1.39
CA LEU A 73 0.80 4.03 1.83
C LEU A 73 0.33 4.48 3.23
N CYS A 74 1.25 4.86 4.13
CA CYS A 74 0.97 5.30 5.50
C CYS A 74 0.56 6.78 5.56
N ARG A 75 1.11 7.62 4.68
CA ARG A 75 0.74 9.05 4.58
C ARG A 75 0.35 9.40 3.15
N PRO A 76 -0.80 8.89 2.66
CA PRO A 76 -1.27 9.24 1.33
C PRO A 76 -1.54 10.75 1.27
N LYS A 77 -0.66 11.48 0.59
CA LYS A 77 -0.87 12.90 0.31
C LYS A 77 -2.08 13.05 -0.62
N PRO A 78 -2.90 14.11 -0.48
CA PRO A 78 -4.01 14.35 -1.39
C PRO A 78 -3.48 14.62 -2.81
N TRP A 79 -4.19 14.14 -3.84
CA TRP A 79 -3.77 14.22 -5.25
C TRP A 79 -3.27 15.60 -5.68
N ARG A 80 -3.92 16.66 -5.17
CA ARG A 80 -3.57 18.07 -5.42
C ARG A 80 -2.15 18.45 -4.99
N ARG A 81 -1.56 17.74 -4.02
CA ARG A 81 -0.21 17.98 -3.46
C ARG A 81 0.82 16.91 -3.87
N LEU A 82 0.46 16.01 -4.79
CA LEU A 82 1.39 14.99 -5.28
C LEU A 82 2.36 15.54 -6.31
N ALA A 83 3.63 15.17 -6.17
CA ALA A 83 4.63 15.31 -7.23
C ALA A 83 4.31 14.37 -8.41
N GLY A 84 4.71 14.73 -9.64
CA GLY A 84 4.43 13.95 -10.85
C GLY A 84 4.89 12.48 -10.77
N ARG A 85 6.03 12.22 -10.14
CA ARG A 85 6.54 10.85 -9.89
C ARG A 85 5.59 10.04 -9.01
N ALA A 86 5.05 10.63 -7.94
CA ALA A 86 4.09 9.95 -7.07
C ALA A 86 2.76 9.71 -7.79
N ARG A 87 2.28 10.66 -8.62
CA ARG A 87 1.06 10.46 -9.44
C ARG A 87 1.19 9.27 -10.39
N GLN A 88 2.37 9.08 -10.98
CA GLN A 88 2.64 7.87 -11.77
C GLN A 88 2.55 6.60 -10.92
N SER A 89 3.11 6.61 -9.71
CA SER A 89 3.01 5.47 -8.79
C SER A 89 1.55 5.12 -8.46
N TYR A 90 0.72 6.12 -8.19
CA TYR A 90 -0.71 5.92 -7.93
C TYR A 90 -1.48 5.44 -9.17
N ASN A 91 -1.16 5.92 -10.36
CA ASN A 91 -1.73 5.37 -11.59
C ASN A 91 -1.37 3.90 -11.77
N ARG A 92 -0.11 3.52 -11.57
CA ARG A 92 0.31 2.11 -11.63
C ARG A 92 -0.42 1.26 -10.60
N MET A 93 -0.57 1.76 -9.37
CA MET A 93 -1.38 1.12 -8.33
C MET A 93 -2.83 0.93 -8.77
N LEU A 94 -3.44 1.96 -9.37
CA LEU A 94 -4.82 1.91 -9.86
C LEU A 94 -4.97 0.88 -11.00
N THR A 95 -4.09 0.91 -12.00
CA THR A 95 -4.06 -0.09 -13.08
C THR A 95 -3.92 -1.49 -12.52
N TRP A 96 -3.03 -1.68 -11.54
CA TRP A 96 -2.82 -2.96 -10.86
C TRP A 96 -4.01 -3.41 -9.98
N LEU A 97 -4.82 -2.47 -9.47
CA LEU A 97 -6.07 -2.80 -8.79
C LEU A 97 -7.14 -3.30 -9.75
N THR A 98 -7.20 -2.75 -10.95
CA THR A 98 -8.08 -3.26 -12.02
C THR A 98 -7.56 -4.53 -12.67
N ASP A 99 -6.24 -4.68 -12.77
CA ASP A 99 -5.62 -5.82 -13.43
C ASP A 99 -5.34 -6.97 -12.43
N PRO A 100 -6.06 -8.10 -12.53
CA PRO A 100 -5.75 -9.28 -11.71
C PRO A 100 -4.40 -9.93 -12.08
N ALA A 101 -3.88 -9.73 -13.29
CA ALA A 101 -2.64 -10.37 -13.74
C ALA A 101 -1.39 -9.82 -13.03
N GLY A 102 -1.36 -8.52 -12.73
CA GLY A 102 -0.28 -7.91 -11.97
C GLY A 102 -0.09 -8.52 -10.57
N LEU A 103 -1.18 -8.90 -9.91
CA LEU A 103 -1.16 -9.55 -8.60
C LEU A 103 -0.66 -10.99 -8.70
N ASP A 104 -1.12 -11.74 -9.70
CA ASP A 104 -0.69 -13.12 -9.93
C ASP A 104 0.81 -13.20 -10.29
N THR A 105 1.28 -12.21 -11.06
CA THR A 105 2.70 -12.04 -11.40
C THR A 105 3.54 -11.85 -10.13
N LEU A 106 3.09 -11.00 -9.20
CA LEU A 106 3.77 -10.81 -7.91
C LEU A 106 3.74 -12.08 -7.05
N ALA A 107 2.62 -12.80 -7.02
CA ALA A 107 2.51 -14.04 -6.28
C ALA A 107 3.47 -15.12 -6.83
N ARG A 108 3.69 -15.16 -8.15
CA ARG A 108 4.73 -16.00 -8.76
C ARG A 108 6.13 -15.54 -8.37
N ALA A 109 6.41 -14.24 -8.46
CA ALA A 109 7.70 -13.69 -8.09
C ALA A 109 8.04 -13.95 -6.61
N ALA A 110 7.06 -13.83 -5.71
CA ALA A 110 7.22 -14.11 -4.28
C ALA A 110 7.66 -15.56 -4.00
N ARG A 111 7.15 -16.53 -4.79
CA ARG A 111 7.58 -17.94 -4.71
C ARG A 111 9.03 -18.14 -5.18
N SER A 112 9.54 -17.27 -6.05
CA SER A 112 10.89 -17.39 -6.61
C SER A 112 11.98 -16.71 -5.76
N THR A 113 11.63 -15.76 -4.88
CA THR A 113 12.61 -15.07 -4.02
C THR A 113 12.97 -15.84 -2.74
N ASN A 114 12.43 -17.04 -2.55
CA ASN A 114 12.74 -17.93 -1.41
C ASN A 114 13.73 -19.05 -1.81
N SER A 115 14.65 -18.76 -2.74
CA SER A 115 15.67 -19.72 -3.17
C SER A 115 17.06 -19.10 -3.12
#